data_AF-A0A7Y4NFM6-F1
#
_entry.id   AF-A0A7Y4NFM6-F1
#
_cell.length_a   1.000
_cell.length_b   1.000
_cell.length_c   1.000
_cell.angle_alpha   90.00
_cell.angle_beta   90.00
_cell.angle_gamma   90.00
#
_symmetry.space_group_name_H-M   'P 1'
#
loop_
_entity.id
_entity.type
_entity.pdbx_description
1 polymer ?
#
loop_
_entity_poly.entity_id
_entity_poly.type
_entity_poly.pdbx_seq_one_letter_code
_entity_poly.pdbx_strand_id
1 'polypeptide(L)'
;KRQHPETWLRVGEYSPLLKLPQFLLGVVLGRAFVLRRPKPTPGTSGSGLVAAGTALGLLWVSWPGQTWAFRDVVLTAVFAWLIWTLACGHGRLATFLARAPVVRLGEASYALYILHVPLAFYARSAERWSGAALEQRAPWGYSALAITSFVLVAVAVHAWLEEPARRWIRSRWVRPRPAPLPAASGLL
;
A
#
# COMPACT_ATOMS: atom_id res chain seq x y z
N LYS A 1 -11.23 -30.11 -28.18
CA LYS A 1 -10.34 -29.05 -27.65
C LYS A 1 -10.92 -28.55 -26.34
N ARG A 2 -10.49 -29.11 -25.21
CA ARG A 2 -10.99 -28.76 -23.86
C ARG A 2 -10.43 -27.38 -23.50
N GLN A 3 -11.29 -26.37 -23.45
CA GLN A 3 -10.88 -25.03 -22.99
C GLN A 3 -10.75 -25.04 -21.47
N HIS A 4 -9.61 -24.52 -21.02
CA HIS A 4 -9.08 -24.58 -19.67
C HIS A 4 -10.02 -23.95 -18.62
N PRO A 5 -10.51 -24.68 -17.61
CA PRO A 5 -11.19 -24.09 -16.44
C PRO A 5 -10.33 -23.05 -15.68
N GLU A 6 -9.04 -23.00 -16.00
CA GLU A 6 -8.01 -22.13 -15.46
C GLU A 6 -8.15 -20.67 -15.93
N THR A 7 -8.76 -20.43 -17.10
CA THR A 7 -8.96 -19.07 -17.63
C THR A 7 -9.99 -18.29 -16.81
N TRP A 8 -11.07 -18.95 -16.40
CA TRP A 8 -12.12 -18.33 -15.58
C TRP A 8 -11.67 -18.07 -14.14
N LEU A 9 -10.81 -18.93 -13.58
CA LEU A 9 -10.17 -18.69 -12.28
C LEU A 9 -9.28 -17.44 -12.32
N ARG A 10 -8.48 -17.25 -13.39
CA ARG A 10 -7.67 -16.03 -13.57
C ARG A 10 -8.52 -14.78 -13.77
N VAL A 11 -9.62 -14.86 -14.53
CA VAL A 11 -10.55 -13.72 -14.67
C VAL A 11 -11.15 -13.36 -13.31
N GLY A 12 -11.49 -14.36 -12.49
CA GLY A 12 -11.90 -14.14 -11.10
C GLY A 12 -10.84 -13.40 -10.28
N GLU A 13 -9.60 -13.89 -10.26
CA GLU A 13 -8.50 -13.30 -9.48
C GLU A 13 -8.21 -11.83 -9.80
N TYR A 14 -8.34 -11.41 -11.06
CA TYR A 14 -8.09 -10.04 -11.50
C TYR A 14 -9.36 -9.19 -11.68
N SER A 15 -10.54 -9.76 -11.46
CA SER A 15 -11.79 -9.00 -11.64
C SER A 15 -11.97 -7.97 -10.51
N PRO A 16 -12.05 -6.66 -10.82
CA PRO A 16 -12.25 -5.63 -9.81
C PRO A 16 -13.56 -5.80 -9.05
N LEU A 17 -14.54 -6.48 -9.66
CA LEU A 17 -15.84 -6.79 -9.06
C LEU A 17 -15.71 -7.70 -7.83
N LEU A 18 -14.79 -8.67 -7.82
CA LEU A 18 -14.59 -9.54 -6.67
C LEU A 18 -13.85 -8.85 -5.51
N LYS A 19 -13.19 -7.72 -5.79
CA LYS A 19 -12.55 -6.86 -4.77
C LYS A 19 -13.50 -5.77 -4.24
N LEU A 20 -14.69 -5.59 -4.83
CA LEU A 20 -15.69 -4.60 -4.39
C LEU A 20 -16.05 -4.73 -2.90
N PRO A 21 -16.31 -5.93 -2.33
CA PRO A 21 -16.66 -6.03 -0.92
C PRO A 21 -15.55 -5.50 0.01
N GLN A 22 -14.28 -5.77 -0.34
CA GLN A 22 -13.12 -5.30 0.41
C GLN A 22 -12.99 -3.76 0.33
N PHE A 23 -13.22 -3.21 -0.86
CA PHE A 23 -13.24 -1.76 -1.07
C PHE A 23 -14.38 -1.08 -0.26
N LEU A 24 -15.60 -1.61 -0.35
CA LEU A 24 -16.76 -1.09 0.38
C LEU A 24 -16.55 -1.17 1.89
N LEU A 25 -15.95 -2.25 2.40
CA LEU A 25 -15.57 -2.36 3.81
C LEU A 25 -14.63 -1.20 4.21
N GLY A 26 -13.63 -0.89 3.40
CA GLY A 26 -12.74 0.26 3.61
C GLY A 26 -13.50 1.60 3.63
N VAL A 27 -14.46 1.80 2.72
CA VAL A 27 -15.31 3.00 2.68
C VAL A 27 -16.18 3.11 3.93
N VAL A 28 -16.84 2.03 4.34
CA VAL A 28 -17.67 1.98 5.55
C VAL A 28 -16.82 2.24 6.79
N LEU A 29 -15.63 1.64 6.87
CA LEU A 29 -14.68 1.85 7.97
C LEU A 29 -14.23 3.30 8.06
N GLY A 30 -13.83 3.90 6.93
CA GLY A 30 -13.44 5.32 6.88
C GLY A 30 -14.58 6.25 7.26
N ARG A 31 -15.80 5.99 6.76
CA ARG A 31 -16.99 6.77 7.10
C ARG A 31 -17.33 6.63 8.59
N ALA A 32 -17.29 5.42 9.13
CA ALA A 32 -17.51 5.17 10.55
C ALA A 32 -16.48 5.89 11.43
N PHE A 33 -15.22 5.94 11.01
CA PHE A 33 -14.17 6.66 11.72
C PHE A 33 -14.45 8.17 11.75
N VAL A 34 -14.79 8.77 10.60
CA VAL A 34 -15.09 10.20 10.49
C VAL A 34 -16.33 10.59 11.31
N LEU A 35 -17.36 9.74 11.33
CA LEU A 35 -18.60 9.98 12.06
C LEU A 35 -18.45 9.78 13.57
N ARG A 36 -17.73 8.74 14.01
CA ARG A 36 -17.62 8.40 15.44
C ARG A 36 -16.54 9.19 16.16
N ARG A 37 -15.51 9.68 15.46
CA ARG A 37 -14.30 10.31 16.06
C ARG A 37 -13.89 9.61 17.37
N PRO A 38 -13.59 8.30 17.32
CA PRO A 38 -13.42 7.49 18.51
C PRO A 38 -12.38 8.11 19.44
N LYS A 39 -12.77 8.31 20.71
CA LYS A 39 -11.85 8.81 21.74
C LYS A 39 -10.87 7.70 22.13
N PRO A 40 -9.63 8.06 22.54
CA PRO A 40 -8.69 7.12 23.12
C PRO A 40 -9.34 6.34 24.26
N THR A 41 -9.41 5.01 24.13
CA THR A 41 -9.75 4.13 25.25
C THR A 41 -8.46 3.61 25.89
N PRO A 42 -8.26 3.72 27.21
CA PRO A 42 -7.11 3.15 27.88
C PRO A 42 -7.16 1.62 27.72
N GLY A 43 -6.27 1.07 26.87
CA GLY A 43 -6.24 -0.35 26.51
C GLY A 43 -5.96 -0.61 25.02
N THR A 44 -6.24 0.35 24.12
CA THR A 44 -6.00 0.17 22.68
C THR A 44 -4.55 0.42 22.23
N SER A 45 -3.65 0.83 23.13
CA SER A 45 -2.26 1.20 22.81
C SER A 45 -1.43 0.04 22.19
N GLY A 46 -1.72 -1.21 22.56
CA GLY A 46 -1.05 -2.39 22.00
C GLY A 46 -1.74 -2.98 20.76
N SER A 47 -2.99 -2.62 20.50
CA SER A 47 -3.84 -3.27 19.49
C SER A 47 -3.28 -3.18 18.07
N GLY A 48 -2.67 -2.06 17.70
CA GLY A 48 -2.04 -1.90 16.39
C GLY A 48 -0.83 -2.81 16.19
N LEU A 49 -0.01 -3.02 17.23
CA LEU A 49 1.13 -3.96 17.15
C LEU A 49 0.64 -5.40 17.01
N VAL A 50 -0.39 -5.77 17.75
CA VAL A 50 -1.00 -7.11 17.63
C VAL A 50 -1.56 -7.29 16.23
N ALA A 51 -2.36 -6.34 15.72
CA ALA A 51 -2.93 -6.43 14.38
C ALA A 51 -1.83 -6.53 13.29
N ALA A 52 -0.74 -5.76 13.41
CA ALA A 52 0.39 -5.84 12.49
C ALA A 52 1.12 -7.19 12.58
N GLY A 53 1.35 -7.69 13.79
CA GLY A 53 1.95 -9.00 14.03
C GLY A 53 1.10 -10.14 13.46
N THR A 54 -0.22 -10.08 13.67
CA THR A 54 -1.17 -11.04 13.10
C THR A 54 -1.17 -10.99 11.57
N ALA A 55 -1.16 -9.79 10.98
CA ALA A 55 -1.08 -9.64 9.53
C ALA A 55 0.22 -10.28 8.98
N LEU A 56 1.37 -9.97 9.58
CA LEU A 56 2.66 -10.54 9.17
C LEU A 56 2.69 -12.06 9.36
N GLY A 57 2.17 -12.58 10.47
CA GLY A 57 2.08 -14.01 10.73
C GLY A 57 1.21 -14.73 9.70
N LEU A 58 0.04 -14.18 9.38
CA LEU A 58 -0.85 -14.74 8.35
C LEU A 58 -0.24 -14.73 6.94
N LEU A 59 0.57 -13.70 6.63
CA LEU A 59 1.30 -13.60 5.36
C LEU A 59 2.48 -14.58 5.28
N TRP A 60 3.08 -14.93 6.43
CA TRP A 60 4.20 -15.88 6.50
C TRP A 60 3.76 -17.34 6.38
N VAL A 61 2.55 -17.66 6.84
CA VAL A 61 1.98 -19.00 6.73
C VAL A 61 1.77 -19.37 5.26
N SER A 62 2.16 -20.58 4.87
CA SER A 62 1.88 -21.11 3.53
C SER A 62 0.43 -21.60 3.45
N TRP A 63 -0.37 -20.99 2.58
CA TRP A 63 -1.78 -21.33 2.39
C TRP A 63 -1.97 -22.23 1.16
N PRO A 64 -2.57 -23.43 1.32
CA PRO A 64 -2.97 -24.27 0.19
C PRO A 64 -3.88 -23.52 -0.79
N GLY A 65 -3.84 -23.89 -2.08
CA GLY A 65 -4.65 -23.26 -3.15
C GLY A 65 -6.14 -23.13 -2.83
N GLN A 66 -6.69 -24.13 -2.15
CA GLN A 66 -8.12 -24.21 -1.81
C GLN A 66 -8.55 -23.18 -0.74
N THR A 67 -7.61 -22.63 0.03
CA THR A 67 -7.91 -21.70 1.14
C THR A 67 -7.61 -20.24 0.81
N TRP A 68 -7.27 -19.91 -0.43
CA TRP A 68 -6.95 -18.54 -0.84
C TRP A 68 -8.09 -17.54 -0.62
N ALA A 69 -9.33 -17.92 -0.90
CA ALA A 69 -10.49 -17.07 -0.65
C ALA A 69 -10.66 -16.77 0.85
N PHE A 70 -10.46 -17.79 1.69
CA PHE A 70 -10.52 -17.62 3.15
C PHE A 70 -9.37 -16.74 3.66
N ARG A 71 -8.15 -16.95 3.15
CA ARG A 71 -6.99 -16.10 3.45
C ARG A 71 -7.29 -14.63 3.14
N ASP A 72 -7.85 -14.35 1.96
CA ASP A 72 -8.20 -12.99 1.54
C ASP A 72 -9.22 -12.34 2.49
N VAL A 73 -10.26 -13.08 2.92
CA VAL A 73 -11.25 -12.59 3.88
C VAL A 73 -10.63 -12.29 5.26
N VAL A 74 -9.83 -13.22 5.79
CA VAL A 74 -9.17 -13.06 7.08
C VAL A 74 -8.18 -11.89 7.05
N LEU A 75 -7.35 -11.81 6.01
CA LEU A 75 -6.41 -10.69 5.84
C LEU A 75 -7.16 -9.37 5.75
N THR A 76 -8.27 -9.31 5.01
CA THR A 76 -9.10 -8.10 4.91
C THR A 76 -9.58 -7.64 6.28
N ALA A 77 -10.09 -8.56 7.11
CA ALA A 77 -10.55 -8.24 8.46
C ALA A 77 -9.40 -7.75 9.37
N VAL A 78 -8.24 -8.40 9.30
CA VAL A 78 -7.06 -8.01 10.08
C VAL A 78 -6.49 -6.66 9.62
N PHE A 79 -6.45 -6.39 8.31
CA PHE A 79 -6.07 -5.08 7.78
C PHE A 79 -7.06 -3.99 8.15
N ALA A 80 -8.37 -4.26 8.11
CA ALA A 80 -9.38 -3.31 8.57
C ALA A 80 -9.19 -2.97 10.05
N TRP A 81 -8.91 -3.97 10.89
CA TRP A 81 -8.59 -3.75 12.30
C TRP A 81 -7.31 -2.92 12.47
N LEU A 82 -6.25 -3.26 11.75
CA LEU A 82 -4.99 -2.51 11.77
C LEU A 82 -5.21 -1.04 11.35
N ILE A 83 -5.88 -0.81 10.23
CA ILE A 83 -6.17 0.55 9.73
C ILE A 83 -7.00 1.34 10.74
N TRP A 84 -8.01 0.73 11.35
CA TRP A 84 -8.82 1.39 12.38
C TRP A 84 -7.97 1.83 13.59
N THR A 85 -7.13 0.94 14.11
CA THR A 85 -6.27 1.24 15.26
C THR A 85 -5.23 2.32 14.94
N LEU A 86 -4.63 2.27 13.74
CA LEU A 86 -3.70 3.30 13.25
C LEU A 86 -4.40 4.65 13.03
N ALA A 87 -5.62 4.66 12.49
CA ALA A 87 -6.40 5.87 12.26
C ALA A 87 -6.75 6.57 13.57
N CYS A 88 -7.04 5.81 14.63
CA CYS A 88 -7.22 6.37 15.96
C CYS A 88 -5.95 7.06 16.50
N GLY A 89 -4.76 6.75 15.97
CA GLY A 89 -3.51 7.43 16.30
C GLY A 89 -2.88 7.00 17.64
N HIS A 90 -3.33 5.88 18.22
CA HIS A 90 -2.89 5.42 19.54
C HIS A 90 -1.88 4.28 19.43
N GLY A 91 -0.85 4.34 20.28
CA GLY A 91 0.13 3.26 20.44
C GLY A 91 1.47 3.50 19.74
N ARG A 92 2.49 2.75 20.17
CA ARG A 92 3.88 2.89 19.70
C ARG A 92 4.01 2.72 18.18
N LEU A 93 3.20 1.84 17.59
CA LEU A 93 3.20 1.61 16.15
C LEU A 93 2.67 2.81 15.37
N ALA A 94 1.54 3.38 15.79
CA ALA A 94 0.97 4.57 15.15
C ALA A 94 1.94 5.75 15.24
N THR A 95 2.55 5.99 16.41
CA THR A 95 3.55 7.05 16.59
C THR A 95 4.81 6.83 15.75
N PHE A 96 5.27 5.58 15.62
CA PHE A 96 6.43 5.25 14.78
C PHE A 96 6.12 5.47 13.29
N LEU A 97 4.98 4.98 12.80
CA LEU A 97 4.55 5.11 11.41
C LEU A 97 4.22 6.56 11.03
N ALA A 98 3.80 7.39 11.99
CA ALA A 98 3.54 8.81 11.77
C ALA A 98 4.82 9.66 11.61
N ARG A 99 6.02 9.10 11.83
CA ARG A 99 7.28 9.84 11.66
C ARG A 99 7.47 10.20 10.19
N ALA A 100 7.82 11.46 9.92
CA ALA A 100 8.10 11.98 8.58
C ALA A 100 8.99 11.09 7.70
N PRO A 101 10.14 10.54 8.18
CA PRO A 101 10.96 9.65 7.34
C PRO A 101 10.25 8.35 6.96
N VAL A 102 9.42 7.79 7.86
CA VAL A 102 8.68 6.53 7.61
C VAL A 102 7.56 6.77 6.60
N VAL A 103 6.86 7.89 6.71
CA VAL A 103 5.84 8.30 5.72
C VAL A 103 6.48 8.48 4.35
N ARG A 104 7.62 9.18 4.26
CA ARG A 104 8.36 9.37 2.99
C ARG A 104 8.84 8.05 2.40
N LEU A 105 9.29 7.11 3.23
CA LEU A 105 9.66 5.77 2.77
C LEU A 105 8.46 5.03 2.17
N GLY A 106 7.28 5.16 2.79
CA GLY A 106 6.03 4.65 2.25
C GLY A 106 5.67 5.29 0.90
N GLU A 107 5.78 6.61 0.79
CA GLU A 107 5.53 7.32 -0.48
C GLU A 107 6.52 6.88 -1.58
N ALA A 108 7.81 6.71 -1.25
CA ALA A 108 8.82 6.21 -2.18
C ALA A 108 8.56 4.75 -2.60
N SER A 109 8.05 3.90 -1.69
CA SER A 109 7.71 2.51 -2.02
C SER A 109 6.59 2.40 -3.06
N TYR A 110 5.64 3.34 -3.05
CA TYR A 110 4.57 3.42 -4.04
C TYR A 110 5.11 3.80 -5.43
N ALA A 111 6.01 4.79 -5.49
CA ALA A 111 6.68 5.18 -6.73
C ALA A 111 7.45 3.99 -7.33
N LEU A 112 8.20 3.27 -6.49
CA LEU A 112 8.93 2.06 -6.89
C LEU A 112 7.96 0.98 -7.40
N TYR A 113 6.83 0.76 -6.74
CA TYR A 113 5.83 -0.21 -7.17
C TYR A 113 5.25 0.12 -8.57
N ILE A 114 5.02 1.38 -8.91
CA ILE A 114 4.55 1.72 -10.26
C ILE A 114 5.66 1.58 -11.30
N LEU A 115 6.89 1.97 -10.94
CA LEU A 115 7.99 2.11 -11.88
C LEU A 115 8.74 0.80 -12.16
N HIS A 116 8.71 -0.18 -11.25
CA HIS A 116 9.53 -1.38 -11.42
C HIS A 116 9.21 -2.19 -12.69
N VAL A 117 7.94 -2.29 -13.12
CA VAL A 117 7.56 -3.02 -14.35
C VAL A 117 8.05 -2.31 -15.62
N PRO A 118 7.76 -1.01 -15.85
CA PRO A 118 8.33 -0.27 -16.97
C PRO A 118 9.86 -0.31 -17.00
N LEU A 119 10.51 -0.11 -15.85
CA LEU A 119 11.97 -0.12 -15.77
C LEU A 119 12.55 -1.49 -16.12
N ALA A 120 11.94 -2.59 -15.63
CA ALA A 120 12.33 -3.94 -16.00
C ALA A 120 12.20 -4.19 -17.51
N PHE A 121 11.15 -3.66 -18.13
CA PHE A 121 10.96 -3.73 -19.57
C PHE A 121 12.05 -2.97 -20.35
N TYR A 122 12.38 -1.74 -19.93
CA TYR A 122 13.41 -0.94 -20.58
C TYR A 122 14.81 -1.53 -20.40
N ALA A 123 15.15 -2.04 -19.21
CA ALA A 123 16.45 -2.68 -18.96
C ALA A 123 16.67 -3.90 -19.88
N ARG A 124 15.68 -4.79 -19.97
CA ARG A 124 15.71 -5.94 -20.89
C ARG A 124 15.78 -5.52 -22.35
N SER A 125 15.09 -4.44 -22.71
CA SER A 125 15.13 -3.91 -24.07
C SER A 125 16.52 -3.35 -24.40
N ALA A 126 17.11 -2.54 -23.52
CA ALA A 126 18.45 -1.99 -23.70
C ALA A 126 19.52 -3.09 -23.86
N GLU A 127 19.40 -4.19 -23.12
CA GLU A 127 20.29 -5.34 -23.25
C GLU A 127 20.14 -6.09 -24.58
N ARG A 128 18.90 -6.28 -25.05
CA ARG A 128 18.64 -6.86 -26.36
C ARG A 128 19.21 -6.01 -27.50
N TRP A 129 19.16 -4.70 -27.36
CA TRP A 129 19.69 -3.75 -28.34
C TRP A 129 21.22 -3.65 -28.29
N SER A 130 21.84 -3.74 -27.12
CA SER A 130 23.30 -3.68 -26.98
C SER A 130 23.99 -4.99 -27.36
N GLY A 131 23.27 -6.12 -27.40
CA GLY A 131 23.82 -7.43 -27.75
C GLY A 131 24.84 -7.96 -26.73
N ALA A 132 24.99 -7.29 -25.58
CA ALA A 132 26.07 -7.53 -24.64
C ALA A 132 25.87 -8.81 -23.80
N ALA A 133 24.65 -9.37 -23.77
CA ALA A 133 24.26 -10.59 -23.07
C ALA A 133 24.81 -10.67 -21.63
N LEU A 134 24.78 -9.54 -20.91
CA LEU A 134 25.29 -9.43 -19.55
C LEU A 134 24.51 -10.32 -18.58
N GLU A 135 23.22 -10.51 -18.80
CA GLU A 135 22.34 -11.42 -18.06
C GLU A 135 22.87 -12.86 -18.12
N GLN A 136 23.39 -13.30 -19.27
CA GLN A 136 23.96 -14.65 -19.44
C GLN A 136 25.38 -14.76 -18.90
N ARG A 137 26.20 -13.71 -19.04
CA ARG A 137 27.62 -13.73 -18.64
C ARG A 137 27.84 -13.46 -17.15
N ALA A 138 27.01 -12.62 -16.53
CA ALA A 138 27.15 -12.20 -15.14
C ALA A 138 25.77 -11.93 -14.51
N PRO A 139 24.94 -12.97 -14.28
CA PRO A 139 23.54 -12.80 -13.86
C PRO A 139 23.37 -12.05 -12.53
N TRP A 140 24.30 -12.26 -11.59
CA TRP A 140 24.30 -11.57 -10.29
C TRP A 140 24.67 -10.09 -10.42
N GLY A 141 25.69 -9.79 -11.22
CA GLY A 141 26.14 -8.41 -11.48
C GLY A 141 25.08 -7.61 -12.24
N TYR A 142 24.45 -8.23 -13.24
CA TYR A 142 23.31 -7.67 -13.96
C TYR A 142 22.13 -7.39 -13.02
N SER A 143 21.77 -8.34 -12.16
CA SER A 143 20.66 -8.16 -11.21
C SER A 143 20.95 -7.05 -10.21
N ALA A 144 22.16 -7.00 -9.64
CA ALA A 144 22.56 -5.94 -8.72
C ALA A 144 22.55 -4.56 -9.39
N LEU A 145 23.06 -4.46 -10.63
CA LEU A 145 23.05 -3.23 -11.41
C LEU A 145 21.62 -2.81 -11.75
N ALA A 146 20.78 -3.72 -12.22
CA ALA A 146 19.38 -3.46 -12.53
C ALA A 146 18.60 -2.98 -11.31
N ILE A 147 18.72 -3.66 -10.17
CA ILE A 147 18.08 -3.25 -8.90
C ILE A 147 18.57 -1.86 -8.48
N THR A 148 19.88 -1.61 -8.53
CA THR A 148 20.46 -0.32 -8.15
C THR A 148 19.96 0.79 -9.07
N SER A 149 19.97 0.57 -10.38
CA SER A 149 19.43 1.50 -11.37
C SER A 149 17.93 1.73 -11.15
N PHE A 150 17.15 0.70 -10.80
CA PHE A 150 15.72 0.84 -10.56
C PHE A 150 15.43 1.68 -9.33
N VAL A 151 16.14 1.43 -8.24
CA VAL A 151 16.02 2.24 -7.03
C VAL A 151 16.42 3.69 -7.31
N LEU A 152 17.53 3.93 -8.00
CA LEU A 152 17.99 5.29 -8.34
C LEU A 152 16.96 6.04 -9.21
N VAL A 153 16.46 5.41 -10.27
CA VAL A 153 15.46 6.03 -11.15
C VAL A 153 14.14 6.24 -10.41
N ALA A 154 13.68 5.28 -9.60
CA ALA A 154 12.47 5.44 -8.81
C ALA A 154 12.58 6.60 -7.81
N VAL A 155 13.71 6.72 -7.11
CA VAL A 155 13.99 7.85 -6.20
C VAL A 155 14.03 9.17 -6.96
N ALA A 156 14.68 9.22 -8.13
CA ALA A 156 14.76 10.43 -8.95
C ALA A 156 13.37 10.87 -9.44
N VAL A 157 12.57 9.95 -9.98
CA VAL A 157 11.19 10.26 -10.43
C VAL A 157 10.31 10.67 -9.26
N HIS A 158 10.45 10.02 -8.11
CA HIS A 158 9.69 10.38 -6.91
C HIS A 158 10.00 11.81 -6.45
N ALA A 159 11.29 12.16 -6.34
CA ALA A 159 11.73 13.47 -5.88
C ALA A 159 11.45 14.59 -6.90
N TRP A 160 11.60 14.31 -8.20
CA TRP A 160 11.55 15.34 -9.24
C TRP A 160 10.21 15.44 -9.96
N LEU A 161 9.37 14.42 -9.92
CA LEU A 161 8.09 14.39 -10.60
C LEU A 161 6.93 14.29 -9.61
N GLU A 162 6.94 13.25 -8.76
CA GLU A 162 5.78 12.98 -7.90
C GLU A 162 5.61 14.02 -6.79
N GLU A 163 6.66 14.35 -6.04
CA GLU A 163 6.59 15.37 -4.99
C GLU A 163 6.17 16.76 -5.51
N PRO A 164 6.74 17.30 -6.60
CA PRO A 164 6.30 18.58 -7.13
C PRO A 164 4.89 18.52 -7.73
N ALA A 165 4.54 17.47 -8.48
CA ALA A 165 3.18 17.31 -9.02
C ALA A 165 2.14 17.21 -7.90
N ARG A 166 2.44 16.44 -6.84
CA ARG A 166 1.60 16.31 -5.63
C ARG A 166 1.42 17.66 -4.94
N ARG A 167 2.50 18.43 -4.77
CA ARG A 167 2.42 19.79 -4.19
C ARG A 167 1.57 20.72 -5.06
N TRP A 168 1.74 20.66 -6.39
CA TRP A 168 0.98 21.47 -7.35
C TRP A 168 -0.51 21.11 -7.37
N ILE A 169 -0.87 19.82 -7.36
CA ILE A 169 -2.27 19.38 -7.30
C ILE A 169 -2.90 19.78 -5.96
N ARG A 170 -2.21 19.55 -4.83
CA ARG A 170 -2.75 19.93 -3.52
C ARG A 170 -2.98 21.42 -3.40
N SER A 171 -2.07 22.26 -3.90
CA SER A 171 -2.23 23.72 -3.83
C SER A 171 -3.36 24.25 -4.71
N ARG A 172 -3.73 23.51 -5.77
CA ARG A 172 -4.80 23.91 -6.71
C ARG A 172 -6.17 23.30 -6.40
N TRP A 173 -6.23 22.10 -5.83
CA TRP A 173 -7.47 21.30 -5.74
C TRP A 173 -7.94 21.00 -4.31
N VAL A 174 -7.09 21.15 -3.29
CA VAL A 174 -7.53 20.95 -1.90
C VAL A 174 -8.07 22.26 -1.36
N ARG A 175 -9.40 22.36 -1.24
CA ARG A 175 -10.03 23.45 -0.48
C ARG A 175 -9.52 23.40 0.98
N PRO A 176 -9.19 24.54 1.60
CA PRO A 176 -8.87 24.58 3.02
C PRO A 176 -9.93 23.83 3.83
N ARG A 177 -9.50 22.93 4.71
CA ARG A 177 -10.41 22.21 5.61
C ARG A 177 -11.20 23.28 6.39
N PRO A 178 -12.55 23.23 6.41
CA PRO A 178 -13.32 24.13 7.26
C PRO A 178 -12.76 24.07 8.68
N ALA A 179 -12.45 25.23 9.26
CA ALA A 179 -11.99 25.31 10.63
C ALA A 179 -12.95 24.51 11.53
N PRO A 180 -12.45 23.75 12.52
CA PRO A 180 -13.34 23.13 13.49
C PRO A 180 -14.22 24.24 14.05
N LEU A 181 -15.54 24.12 13.87
CA LEU A 181 -16.50 25.04 14.47
C LEU A 181 -16.11 25.18 15.95
N PRO A 182 -15.92 26.41 16.47
CA PRO A 182 -15.65 26.58 17.88
C PRO A 182 -16.74 25.81 18.62
N ALA A 183 -16.32 24.89 19.49
CA ALA A 183 -17.24 24.24 20.42
C ALA A 183 -18.04 25.38 21.04
N ALA A 184 -19.37 25.29 20.94
CA ALA A 184 -20.28 26.23 21.55
C ALA A 184 -20.07 26.15 23.08
N SER A 185 -19.05 26.86 23.56
CA SER A 185 -18.82 27.18 24.96
C SER A 185 -19.82 28.28 25.27
N GLY A 186 -21.04 27.88 25.57
CA GLY A 186 -22.13 28.78 25.90
C GLY A 186 -23.44 28.28 25.35
N LEU A 187 -24.13 27.45 26.13
CA LEU A 187 -25.48 27.74 26.63
C LEU A 187 -25.97 26.53 27.43
N LEU A 188 -26.30 26.83 28.69
CA LEU A 188 -26.91 26.00 29.75
C LEU A 188 -25.93 25.22 30.62
#